data_AF-A0A7I7LE97-F1
#
_entry.id   AF-A0A7I7LE97-F1
#
_cell.length_a   1.000
_cell.length_b   1.000
_cell.length_c   1.000
_cell.angle_alpha   90.00
_cell.angle_beta   90.00
_cell.angle_gamma   90.00
#
_symmetry.space_group_name_H-M   'P 1'
#
loop_
_entity.id
_entity.type
_entity.pdbx_description
1 polymer ?
#
loop_
_entity_poly.entity_id
_entity_poly.type
_entity_poly.pdbx_seq_one_letter_code
_entity_poly.pdbx_strand_id
1 'polypeptide(L)' 'MCDVRTQRGSLRVEWFGQPEECVDYFKDYYGPTINAYRNISDDPQRVAQLDAEFIELSREYLTNGVMEWEYLIFTARKR' A
#
# COMPACT_ATOMS: atom_id res chain seq x y z
N MET A 1 28.07 -22.79 5.62
CA MET A 1 27.37 -21.54 6.00
C MET A 1 26.34 -21.20 4.92
N CYS A 2 25.10 -20.83 5.25
CA CYS A 2 24.19 -20.27 4.24
C CYS A 2 24.48 -18.76 4.15
N ASP A 3 24.78 -18.28 2.95
CA ASP A 3 24.96 -16.85 2.67
C ASP A 3 23.57 -16.24 2.53
N VAL A 4 23.07 -15.60 3.59
CA VAL A 4 21.77 -14.93 3.66
C VAL A 4 21.99 -13.47 4.00
N ARG A 5 21.34 -12.56 3.27
CA ARG A 5 21.40 -11.12 3.53
C ARG A 5 20.03 -10.48 3.42
N THR A 6 19.78 -9.51 4.28
CA THR A 6 18.59 -8.68 4.27
C THR A 6 18.98 -7.21 4.18
N GLN A 7 18.22 -6.44 3.40
CA GLN A 7 18.40 -5.00 3.28
C GLN A 7 17.01 -4.35 3.29
N ARG A 8 16.79 -3.43 4.23
CA ARG A 8 15.62 -2.54 4.20
C ARG A 8 15.96 -1.28 3.42
N GLY A 9 14.96 -0.69 2.80
CA GLY A 9 15.05 0.62 2.18
C GLY A 9 13.69 1.32 2.17
N SER A 10 13.72 2.60 1.87
CA SER A 10 12.53 3.38 1.58
C SER A 10 12.49 3.70 0.09
N LEU A 11 11.32 3.56 -0.51
CA LEU A 11 11.03 3.97 -1.86
C LEU A 11 10.23 5.27 -1.80
N ARG A 12 10.75 6.30 -2.46
CA ARG A 12 10.05 7.56 -2.67
C ARG A 12 9.04 7.39 -3.80
N VAL A 13 7.75 7.48 -3.46
CA VAL A 13 6.65 7.40 -4.41
C VAL A 13 6.10 8.80 -4.63
N GLU A 14 6.30 9.32 -5.84
CA GLU A 14 5.90 10.68 -6.25
C GLU A 14 4.73 10.64 -7.27
N TRP A 15 4.04 9.50 -7.35
CA TRP A 15 2.97 9.28 -8.31
C TRP A 15 1.66 9.97 -7.88
N PHE A 16 1.40 10.09 -6.58
CA PHE A 16 0.13 10.62 -6.08
C PHE A 16 0.17 12.14 -5.92
N GLY A 17 -0.66 12.83 -6.70
CA GLY A 17 -0.96 14.25 -6.55
C GLY A 17 -1.96 14.53 -5.43
N GLN A 18 -2.84 13.58 -5.10
CA GLN A 18 -3.82 13.67 -4.01
C GLN A 18 -3.96 12.34 -3.25
N PRO A 19 -4.40 12.36 -1.97
CA PRO A 19 -4.61 11.14 -1.17
C PRO A 19 -5.57 10.12 -1.80
N GLU A 20 -6.60 10.60 -2.48
CA GLU A 20 -7.61 9.78 -3.16
C GLU A 20 -6.99 8.91 -4.27
N GLU A 21 -6.00 9.44 -4.99
CA GLU A 21 -5.30 8.73 -6.06
C GLU A 21 -4.52 7.52 -5.54
N CYS A 22 -4.05 7.56 -4.28
CA CYS A 22 -3.44 6.42 -3.62
C CYS A 22 -4.47 5.29 -3.41
N VAL A 23 -5.66 5.63 -2.91
CA VAL A 23 -6.72 4.64 -2.67
C VAL A 23 -7.19 4.03 -3.99
N ASP A 24 -7.36 4.84 -5.03
CA ASP A 24 -7.69 4.35 -6.38
C ASP A 24 -6.61 3.39 -6.92
N TYR A 25 -5.32 3.73 -6.76
CA TYR A 25 -4.21 2.83 -7.11
C TYR A 25 -4.31 1.49 -6.35
N PHE A 26 -4.57 1.51 -5.05
CA PHE A 26 -4.70 0.26 -4.30
C PHE A 26 -5.90 -0.58 -4.76
N LYS A 27 -7.00 0.06 -5.15
CA LYS A 27 -8.19 -0.64 -5.67
C LYS A 27 -7.95 -1.20 -7.07
N ASP A 28 -7.24 -0.49 -7.93
CA ASP A 28 -6.96 -0.93 -9.30
C ASP A 28 -5.97 -2.09 -9.35
N TYR A 29 -4.89 -2.01 -8.56
CA TYR A 29 -3.80 -3.00 -8.60
C TYR A 29 -3.96 -4.14 -7.59
N TYR A 30 -4.66 -3.89 -6.48
CA TYR A 30 -4.82 -4.86 -5.40
C TYR A 30 -6.28 -5.11 -5.02
N GLY A 31 -7.27 -4.43 -5.61
CA GLY A 31 -8.68 -4.45 -5.17
C GLY A 31 -9.30 -5.83 -4.99
N PRO A 32 -9.18 -6.76 -5.95
CA PRO A 32 -9.67 -8.13 -5.76
C PRO A 32 -8.89 -8.89 -4.68
N THR A 33 -7.64 -8.52 -4.43
CA THR A 33 -6.71 -9.21 -3.53
C THR A 33 -6.72 -8.64 -2.10
N ILE A 34 -7.23 -7.42 -1.90
CA ILE A 34 -7.43 -6.86 -0.58
C ILE A 34 -8.64 -7.55 0.06
N ASN A 35 -8.36 -8.49 0.97
CA ASN A 35 -9.38 -9.24 1.69
C ASN A 35 -10.42 -8.34 2.38
N ALA A 36 -10.04 -7.13 2.79
CA ALA A 36 -10.97 -6.18 3.41
C ALA A 36 -12.13 -5.81 2.48
N TYR A 37 -11.86 -5.39 1.23
CA TYR A 37 -12.91 -5.05 0.25
C TYR A 37 -13.76 -6.26 -0.13
N ARG A 38 -13.12 -7.43 -0.31
CA ARG A 38 -13.85 -8.67 -0.62
C ARG A 38 -14.87 -9.03 0.46
N ASN A 39 -14.52 -8.85 1.74
CA ASN A 39 -15.37 -9.25 2.85
C ASN A 39 -16.57 -8.33 3.10
N ILE A 40 -16.55 -7.13 2.52
CA ILE A 40 -17.58 -6.10 2.72
C ILE A 40 -18.26 -5.69 1.41
N SER A 41 -18.00 -6.40 0.30
CA SER A 41 -18.47 -6.00 -1.04
C SER A 41 -19.99 -5.82 -1.14
N ASP A 42 -20.73 -6.58 -0.35
CA ASP A 42 -22.20 -6.58 -0.34
C ASP A 42 -22.78 -5.50 0.59
N ASP A 43 -21.93 -4.73 1.28
CA ASP A 43 -22.28 -3.62 2.16
C ASP A 43 -21.65 -2.31 1.66
N PRO A 44 -22.37 -1.55 0.81
CA PRO A 44 -21.88 -0.30 0.23
C PRO A 44 -21.51 0.75 1.29
N GLN A 45 -22.16 0.73 2.46
CA GLN A 45 -21.87 1.68 3.53
C GLN A 45 -20.51 1.37 4.17
N ARG A 46 -20.20 0.08 4.39
CA ARG A 46 -18.87 -0.33 4.86
C ARG A 46 -17.77 -0.07 3.84
N VAL A 47 -18.04 -0.27 2.56
CA VAL A 47 -17.09 0.09 1.48
C VAL A 47 -16.77 1.59 1.54
N ALA A 48 -17.80 2.43 1.63
CA ALA A 48 -17.62 3.88 1.71
C ALA A 48 -16.86 4.31 2.98
N GLN A 49 -17.13 3.64 4.11
CA GLN A 49 -16.38 3.89 5.35
C GLN A 49 -14.91 3.51 5.20
N LEU A 50 -14.61 2.34 4.64
CA LEU A 50 -13.23 1.90 4.42
C LEU A 50 -12.49 2.84 3.46
N ASP A 51 -13.14 3.26 2.38
CA ASP A 51 -12.58 4.24 1.45
C ASP A 51 -12.23 5.55 2.16
N ALA A 52 -13.13 6.09 3.00
CA ALA A 52 -12.89 7.31 3.75
C ALA A 52 -11.73 7.17 4.76
N GLU A 53 -11.68 6.07 5.51
CA GLU A 53 -10.58 5.80 6.46
C GLU A 53 -9.23 5.65 5.74
N PHE A 54 -9.22 5.01 4.56
CA PHE A 54 -8.00 4.86 3.77
C PHE A 54 -7.54 6.17 3.13
N ILE A 55 -8.47 7.04 2.71
CA ILE A 55 -8.12 8.40 2.25
C ILE A 55 -7.46 9.20 3.36
N GLU A 56 -8.01 9.16 4.58
CA GLU A 56 -7.43 9.88 5.72
C GLU A 56 -6.05 9.34 6.10
N LEU A 57 -5.86 8.01 6.06
CA LEU A 57 -4.54 7.42 6.21
C LEU A 57 -3.59 7.90 5.11
N SER A 58 -4.02 7.88 3.84
CA SER A 58 -3.22 8.35 2.72
C SER A 58 -2.83 9.83 2.87
N ARG A 59 -3.71 10.65 3.43
CA ARG A 59 -3.46 12.06 3.72
C ARG A 59 -2.36 12.25 4.77
N GLU A 60 -2.31 11.41 5.79
CA GLU A 60 -1.27 11.45 6.82
C GLU A 60 0.13 11.18 6.24
N TYR A 61 0.22 10.25 5.29
CA TYR A 61 1.50 9.79 4.73
C TYR A 61 1.90 10.48 3.42
N LEU A 62 0.98 11.20 2.76
CA LEU A 62 1.29 12.01 1.58
C LEU A 62 1.81 13.39 2.00
N THR A 63 3.13 13.53 2.10
CA THR A 63 3.78 14.81 2.45
C THR A 63 4.43 15.42 1.23
N ASN A 64 4.00 16.63 0.84
CA ASN A 64 4.53 17.36 -0.31
C ASN A 64 4.52 16.55 -1.63
N GLY A 65 3.47 15.76 -1.85
CA GLY A 65 3.34 14.91 -3.04
C GLY A 65 4.20 13.66 -3.02
N VAL A 66 4.75 13.29 -1.86
CA VAL A 66 5.62 12.12 -1.70
C VAL A 66 5.07 11.20 -0.60
N MET A 67 5.01 9.91 -0.91
CA MET A 67 4.86 8.84 0.08
C MET A 67 6.15 8.02 0.18
N GLU A 68 6.56 7.70 1.40
CA GLU A 68 7.72 6.85 1.67
C GLU A 68 7.26 5.42 1.94
N TRP A 69 7.61 4.49 1.05
CA TRP A 69 7.20 3.09 1.15
C TRP A 69 8.38 2.22 1.55
N GLU A 70 8.28 1.54 2.69
CA GLU A 70 9.32 0.62 3.12
C GLU A 70 9.32 -0.67 2.29
N TYR A 71 10.50 -1.15 1.95
CA TYR A 71 10.71 -2.44 1.31
C TYR A 71 11.84 -3.23 1.97
N LEU A 72 11.80 -4.55 1.80
CA LEU A 72 12.83 -5.47 2.25
C LEU A 72 13.31 -6.33 1.08
N ILE A 73 14.61 -6.28 0.81
CA ILE A 73 15.29 -7.20 -0.10
C ILE A 73 15.88 -8.34 0.73
N PHE A 74 15.51 -9.57 0.39
CA PHE A 74 16.08 -10.79 0.96
C PHE A 74 16.84 -11.55 -0.12
N THR A 75 18.09 -11.93 0.17
CA THR A 75 18.92 -12.73 -0.74
C THR A 75 19.49 -13.93 0.00
N ALA A 76 19.52 -15.09 -0.66
CA ALA A 76 20.09 -16.31 -0.11
C ALA A 76 20.78 -17.13 -1.19
N ARG A 77 21.95 -17.70 -0.89
CA ARG A 77 22.65 -18.65 -1.77
C ARG A 77 22.23 -20.08 -1.44
N LYS A 78 21.62 -20.75 -2.42
CA LYS A 78 21.31 -22.18 -2.37
C LYS A 78 22.61 -22.98 -2.37
N ARG A 79 22.65 -24.07 -1.61
CA ARG A 79 23.72 -25.09 -1.68
C ARG A 79 23.30 -26.24 -2.59
#